data_AF-A0A9E2DEP9-F1
#
_entry.id   AF-A0A9E2DEP9-F1
#
_cell.length_a   1.000
_cell.length_b   1.000
_cell.length_c   1.000
_cell.angle_alpha   90.00
_cell.angle_beta   90.00
_cell.angle_gamma   90.00
#
_symmetry.space_group_name_H-M   'P 1'
#
loop_
_entity.id
_entity.type
_entity.pdbx_description
1 polymer ?
#
loop_
_entity_poly.entity_id
_entity_poly.type
_entity_poly.pdbx_seq_one_letter_code
_entity_poly.pdbx_strand_id
1 'polypeptide(L)'
;GQTNPETFPAEALKRSALRAIDLESAEMNRYSGAKGHLGLRELMASRESEREGVSVNPKNMARMNGSMQAVTLAGQALMSAPGDLVITESDTYSGTIAAYKGIGLERVGIPVDADGMHMDLLEAT
;
A
#
# COMPACT_ATOMS: atom_id res chain seq x y z
N GLY A 1 -3.30 -10.69 13.39
CA GLY A 1 -3.47 -10.45 11.94
C GLY A 1 -2.35 -11.04 11.13
N GLN A 2 -2.16 -12.36 11.21
CA GLN A 2 -1.28 -13.11 10.31
C GLN A 2 -2.16 -14.06 9.51
N THR A 3 -1.75 -14.40 8.30
CA THR A 3 -2.45 -15.37 7.45
C THR A 3 -2.31 -16.79 8.00
N ASN A 4 -3.29 -17.65 7.77
CA ASN A 4 -3.19 -19.07 8.11
C ASN A 4 -2.06 -19.73 7.29
N PRO A 5 -0.99 -20.25 7.92
CA PRO A 5 0.12 -20.89 7.20
C PRO A 5 -0.29 -22.05 6.30
N GLU A 6 -1.35 -22.80 6.65
CA GLU A 6 -1.81 -23.96 5.88
C GLU A 6 -2.38 -23.58 4.50
N THR A 7 -2.81 -22.33 4.34
CA THR A 7 -3.33 -21.81 3.07
C THR A 7 -2.24 -21.29 2.14
N PHE A 8 -0.98 -21.24 2.59
CA PHE A 8 0.10 -20.69 1.81
C PHE A 8 0.47 -21.61 0.64
N PRO A 9 0.40 -21.15 -0.63
CA PRO A 9 0.56 -22.00 -1.80
C PRO A 9 2.04 -22.21 -2.14
N ALA A 10 2.82 -22.80 -1.24
CA ALA A 10 4.27 -22.93 -1.34
C ALA A 10 4.73 -23.58 -2.66
N GLU A 11 4.10 -24.71 -3.03
CA GLU A 11 4.47 -25.43 -4.25
C GLU A 11 4.14 -24.66 -5.54
N ALA A 12 3.02 -23.93 -5.56
CA ALA A 12 2.67 -23.11 -6.72
C ALA A 12 3.62 -21.91 -6.86
N LEU A 13 4.01 -21.29 -5.74
CA LEU A 13 4.97 -20.19 -5.72
C LEU A 13 6.36 -20.66 -6.19
N LYS A 14 6.82 -21.83 -5.72
CA LYS A 14 8.08 -22.45 -6.14
C LYS A 14 8.12 -22.70 -7.65
N ARG A 15 7.07 -23.32 -8.20
CA ARG A 15 6.98 -23.56 -9.66
C ARG A 15 7.00 -22.25 -10.45
N SER A 16 6.30 -21.23 -9.97
CA SER A 16 6.24 -19.92 -10.63
C SER A 16 7.60 -19.21 -10.58
N ALA A 17 8.33 -19.31 -9.47
CA ALA A 17 9.66 -18.74 -9.32
C ALA A 17 10.68 -19.40 -10.27
N LEU A 18 10.69 -20.73 -10.36
CA LEU A 18 11.56 -21.45 -11.30
C LEU A 18 11.28 -21.04 -12.75
N ARG A 19 10.00 -21.01 -13.13
CA ARG A 19 9.58 -20.55 -14.46
C ARG A 19 10.04 -19.12 -14.75
N ALA A 20 9.92 -18.22 -13.77
CA ALA A 20 10.39 -16.85 -13.94
C ALA A 20 11.91 -16.78 -14.16
N ILE A 21 12.69 -17.58 -13.42
CA ILE A 21 14.15 -17.65 -13.61
C ILE A 21 14.50 -18.12 -15.03
N ASP A 22 13.83 -19.15 -15.52
CA ASP A 22 14.07 -19.68 -16.88
C ASP A 22 13.74 -18.64 -17.97
N LEU A 23 12.68 -17.85 -17.78
CA LEU A 23 12.20 -16.88 -18.78
C LEU A 23 12.87 -15.50 -18.71
N GLU A 24 13.25 -15.05 -17.51
CA GLU A 24 13.58 -13.64 -17.22
C GLU A 24 14.99 -13.46 -16.60
N SER A 25 15.83 -14.50 -16.60
CA SER A 25 17.15 -14.48 -15.93
C SER A 25 18.02 -13.24 -16.24
N ALA A 26 17.99 -12.75 -17.49
CA ALA A 26 18.72 -11.56 -17.88
C ALA A 26 18.15 -10.27 -17.24
N GLU A 27 16.82 -10.12 -17.20
CA GLU A 27 16.15 -8.96 -16.61
C GLU A 27 16.24 -8.95 -15.09
N MET A 28 16.32 -10.13 -14.45
CA MET A 28 16.52 -10.24 -12.99
C MET A 28 17.80 -9.58 -12.49
N ASN A 29 18.80 -9.40 -13.36
CA ASN A 29 20.08 -8.75 -13.04
C ASN A 29 20.08 -7.24 -13.29
N ARG A 30 18.91 -6.65 -13.61
CA ARG A 30 18.76 -5.21 -13.87
C ARG A 30 17.92 -4.56 -12.79
N TYR A 31 18.27 -3.32 -12.45
CA TYR A 31 17.41 -2.49 -11.62
C TYR A 31 16.11 -2.19 -12.37
N SER A 32 14.98 -2.46 -11.72
CA SER A 32 13.69 -1.99 -12.22
C SER A 32 13.60 -0.46 -12.15
N GLY A 33 12.79 0.15 -13.00
CA GLY A 33 12.49 1.59 -12.90
C GLY A 33 11.86 1.97 -11.54
N ALA A 34 11.77 3.26 -11.24
CA ALA A 34 11.35 3.77 -9.92
C ALA A 34 9.98 3.27 -9.43
N LYS A 35 9.08 2.89 -10.34
CA LYS A 35 7.74 2.34 -10.02
C LYS A 35 7.73 0.80 -9.93
N GLY A 36 8.86 0.14 -10.14
CA GLY A 36 9.00 -1.31 -10.19
C GLY A 36 8.58 -1.94 -11.52
N HIS A 37 8.63 -3.27 -11.53
CA HIS A 37 8.39 -4.14 -12.70
C HIS A 37 7.09 -3.82 -13.44
N LEU A 38 7.17 -3.56 -14.75
CA LEU A 38 6.02 -3.13 -15.57
C LEU A 38 4.94 -4.22 -15.68
N GLY A 39 5.31 -5.44 -16.04
CA GLY A 39 4.32 -6.52 -16.21
C GLY A 39 3.54 -6.83 -14.93
N LEU A 40 4.14 -6.60 -13.76
CA LEU A 40 3.43 -6.77 -12.49
C LEU A 40 2.46 -5.62 -12.22
N ARG A 41 2.81 -4.40 -12.62
CA ARG A 41 1.89 -3.25 -12.53
C ARG A 41 0.72 -3.42 -13.50
N GLU A 42 0.93 -3.94 -14.70
CA GLU A 42 -0.15 -4.22 -15.67
C GLU A 42 -1.09 -5.32 -15.15
N LEU A 43 -0.54 -6.43 -14.64
CA LEU A 43 -1.32 -7.50 -14.02
C LEU A 43 -2.17 -7.00 -12.85
N MET A 44 -1.56 -6.25 -11.94
CA MET A 44 -2.24 -5.68 -10.78
C MET A 44 -3.30 -4.64 -11.21
N ALA A 45 -3.01 -3.81 -12.21
CA ALA A 45 -3.96 -2.84 -12.73
C ALA A 45 -5.20 -3.52 -13.31
N SER A 46 -5.03 -4.60 -14.09
CA SER A 46 -6.15 -5.40 -14.60
C SER A 46 -7.00 -5.97 -13.46
N ARG A 47 -6.34 -6.63 -12.49
CA ARG A 47 -7.00 -7.23 -11.32
C ARG A 47 -7.80 -6.20 -10.52
N GLU A 48 -7.19 -5.06 -10.17
CA GLU A 48 -7.89 -4.05 -9.38
C GLU A 48 -8.97 -3.34 -10.20
N SER A 49 -8.81 -3.24 -11.53
CA SER A 49 -9.88 -2.70 -12.38
C SER A 49 -11.12 -3.58 -12.38
N GLU A 50 -10.93 -4.89 -12.47
CA GLU A 50 -12.03 -5.86 -12.36
C GLU A 50 -12.66 -5.85 -10.97
N ARG A 51 -11.84 -5.78 -9.91
CA ARG A 51 -12.31 -5.81 -8.52
C ARG A 51 -13.12 -4.58 -8.14
N GLU A 52 -12.66 -3.40 -8.53
CA GLU A 52 -13.26 -2.11 -8.13
C GLU A 52 -14.28 -1.58 -9.17
N GLY A 53 -14.38 -2.21 -10.34
CA GLY A 53 -15.27 -1.78 -11.41
C GLY A 53 -14.87 -0.45 -12.07
N VAL A 54 -13.60 -0.03 -11.93
CA VAL A 54 -13.06 1.23 -12.47
C VAL A 54 -11.74 0.99 -13.18
N SER A 55 -11.46 1.72 -14.26
CA SER A 55 -10.19 1.57 -14.99
C SER A 55 -8.99 2.08 -14.17
N VAL A 56 -8.09 1.19 -13.77
CA VAL A 56 -6.81 1.51 -13.12
C VAL A 56 -5.70 1.57 -14.16
N ASN A 57 -5.02 2.72 -14.27
CA ASN A 57 -3.89 2.87 -15.20
C ASN A 57 -2.58 2.36 -14.55
N PRO A 58 -1.85 1.41 -15.16
CA PRO A 58 -0.58 0.90 -14.61
C PRO A 58 0.53 1.97 -14.49
N LYS A 59 0.40 3.11 -15.17
CA LYS A 59 1.29 4.27 -15.01
C LYS A 59 1.11 4.97 -13.66
N ASN A 60 -0.04 4.82 -13.02
CA ASN A 60 -0.35 5.39 -11.71
C ASN A 60 -0.07 4.40 -10.55
N MET A 61 0.47 3.23 -10.86
CA MET A 61 0.81 2.22 -9.87
C MET A 61 2.33 2.19 -9.63
N ALA A 62 2.73 1.96 -8.39
CA ALA A 62 4.12 1.71 -8.01
C ALA A 62 4.20 0.50 -7.07
N ARG A 63 5.25 -0.31 -7.23
CA ARG A 63 5.56 -1.43 -6.35
C ARG A 63 6.18 -0.93 -5.06
N MET A 64 5.74 -1.49 -3.95
CA MET A 64 6.22 -1.21 -2.60
C MET A 64 6.55 -2.52 -1.88
N ASN A 65 7.51 -2.44 -0.97
CA ASN A 65 7.92 -3.51 -0.07
C ASN A 65 7.00 -3.53 1.15
N GLY A 66 5.74 -3.91 0.92
CA GLY A 66 4.69 -3.87 1.93
C GLY A 66 3.98 -2.51 2.00
N SER A 67 2.79 -2.50 2.60
CA SER A 67 1.93 -1.31 2.70
C SER A 67 2.58 -0.19 3.52
N MET A 68 3.37 -0.52 4.54
CA MET A 68 4.00 0.49 5.40
C MET A 68 4.99 1.38 4.66
N GLN A 69 5.68 0.87 3.63
CA GLN A 69 6.51 1.73 2.79
C GLN A 69 5.66 2.76 2.05
N ALA A 70 4.50 2.34 1.52
CA ALA A 70 3.59 3.23 0.81
C ALA A 70 3.00 4.30 1.73
N VAL A 71 2.54 3.89 2.92
CA VAL A 71 1.97 4.78 3.95
C VAL A 71 2.98 5.85 4.35
N THR A 72 4.20 5.44 4.73
CA THR A 72 5.24 6.39 5.13
C THR A 72 5.63 7.33 4.00
N LEU A 73 5.78 6.81 2.77
CA LEU A 73 6.13 7.64 1.61
C LEU A 73 5.03 8.67 1.29
N ALA A 74 3.76 8.28 1.40
CA ALA A 74 2.65 9.21 1.20
C ALA A 74 2.68 10.35 2.22
N GLY A 75 2.91 10.04 3.49
CA GLY A 75 3.06 11.06 4.53
C GLY A 75 4.24 12.01 4.26
N GLN A 76 5.41 11.47 3.91
CA GLN A 76 6.60 12.27 3.59
C GLN A 76 6.43 13.13 2.34
N ALA A 77 5.70 12.64 1.34
CA ALA A 77 5.49 13.37 0.09
C ALA A 77 4.44 14.48 0.21
N LEU A 78 3.51 14.37 1.17
CA LEU A 78 2.40 15.30 1.34
C LEU A 78 2.60 16.31 2.47
N MET A 79 3.42 15.99 3.48
CA MET A 79 3.78 16.94 4.53
C MET A 79 4.62 18.09 3.95
N SER A 80 4.33 19.30 4.40
CA SER A 80 5.11 20.51 4.15
C SER A 80 6.13 20.76 5.27
N ALA A 81 5.75 20.48 6.52
CA ALA A 81 6.61 20.63 7.68
C ALA A 81 6.25 19.64 8.81
N PRO A 82 7.18 19.34 9.74
CA PRO A 82 6.83 18.68 11.00
C PRO A 82 5.77 19.49 11.75
N GLY A 83 4.78 18.80 12.32
CA GLY A 83 3.62 19.41 12.94
C GLY A 83 2.39 19.46 12.03
N ASP A 84 2.54 19.18 10.72
CA ASP A 84 1.40 19.10 9.81
C ASP A 84 0.42 18.00 10.23
N LEU A 85 -0.86 18.29 10.02
CA LEU A 85 -1.94 17.43 10.49
C LEU A 85 -2.27 16.34 9.47
N VAL A 86 -2.47 15.13 9.98
CA VAL A 86 -3.08 14.02 9.26
C VAL A 86 -4.33 13.56 10.01
N ILE A 87 -5.46 13.55 9.31
CA ILE A 87 -6.72 13.06 9.87
C ILE A 87 -6.81 11.55 9.66
N THR A 88 -7.18 10.83 10.70
CA THR A 88 -7.44 9.38 10.68
C THR A 88 -8.70 9.08 11.46
N GLU A 89 -9.19 7.85 11.37
CA GLU A 89 -10.09 7.30 12.39
C GLU A 89 -9.42 7.32 13.78
N SER A 90 -10.20 7.41 14.86
CA SER A 90 -9.71 7.38 16.24
C SER A 90 -8.96 6.09 16.53
N ASP A 91 -9.51 4.97 16.06
CA ASP A 91 -9.04 3.60 16.25
C ASP A 91 -8.34 3.07 14.98
N THR A 92 -7.33 3.81 14.52
CA THR A 92 -6.58 3.45 13.31
C THR A 92 -5.46 2.42 13.56
N TYR A 93 -4.88 1.89 12.48
CA TYR A 93 -3.82 0.88 12.54
C TYR A 93 -2.57 1.43 13.25
N SER A 94 -2.10 0.70 14.27
CA SER A 94 -0.95 1.10 15.09
C SER A 94 0.34 1.33 14.29
N GLY A 95 0.54 0.60 13.20
CA GLY A 95 1.67 0.83 12.29
C GLY A 95 1.63 2.21 11.63
N THR A 96 0.45 2.67 11.21
CA THR A 96 0.25 4.00 10.62
C THR A 96 0.50 5.09 11.67
N ILE A 97 0.01 4.91 12.90
CA ILE A 97 0.25 5.84 14.01
C ILE A 97 1.76 6.00 14.26
N ALA A 98 2.48 4.88 14.36
CA ALA A 98 3.92 4.89 14.58
C ALA A 98 4.69 5.51 13.41
N ALA A 99 4.30 5.20 12.17
CA ALA A 99 4.93 5.73 10.97
C ALA A 99 4.79 7.26 10.87
N TYR A 100 3.58 7.79 11.01
CA TYR A 100 3.31 9.22 10.90
C TYR A 100 3.91 10.03 12.04
N LYS A 101 3.80 9.54 13.28
CA LYS A 101 4.51 10.14 14.41
C LYS A 101 6.02 10.17 14.18
N GLY A 102 6.58 9.09 13.61
CA GLY A 102 8.00 8.96 13.33
C GLY A 102 8.54 9.95 12.30
N ILE A 103 7.70 10.42 11.37
CA ILE A 103 8.06 11.46 10.38
C ILE A 103 7.63 12.87 10.79
N GLY A 104 7.06 13.03 11.99
CA GLY A 104 6.68 14.33 12.55
C GLY A 104 5.31 14.84 12.12
N LEU A 105 4.42 13.98 11.60
CA LEU A 105 3.01 14.34 11.40
C LEU A 105 2.26 14.27 12.73
N GLU A 106 1.41 15.26 12.97
CA GLU A 106 0.49 15.29 14.10
C GLU A 106 -0.85 14.71 13.67
N ARG A 107 -1.42 13.83 14.50
CA ARG A 107 -2.61 13.07 14.12
C ARG A 107 -3.86 13.62 14.79
N VAL A 108 -4.89 13.87 14.00
CA VAL A 108 -6.25 14.12 14.50
C VAL A 108 -7.09 12.88 14.26
N GLY A 109 -7.60 12.28 15.33
CA GLY A 109 -8.45 11.10 15.27
C GLY A 109 -9.93 11.46 15.33
N ILE A 110 -10.69 11.09 14.31
CA ILE A 110 -12.15 11.24 14.30
C ILE A 110 -12.80 9.96 14.83
N PRO A 111 -13.68 10.03 15.83
CA PRO A 111 -14.42 8.87 16.33
C PRO A 111 -15.11 8.10 15.22
N VAL A 112 -15.23 6.78 15.41
CA VAL A 112 -15.90 5.87 14.48
C VAL A 112 -17.09 5.17 15.15
N ASP A 113 -18.11 4.87 14.36
CA ASP A 113 -19.25 4.03 14.73
C ASP A 113 -19.34 2.78 13.82
N ALA A 114 -20.50 2.14 13.77
CA ALA A 114 -20.72 0.95 12.97
C ALA A 114 -20.73 1.22 11.45
N ASP A 115 -21.01 2.45 11.04
CA ASP A 115 -21.09 2.89 9.64
C ASP A 115 -19.78 3.57 9.18
N GLY A 116 -18.88 3.89 10.12
CA GLY A 116 -17.52 4.36 9.84
C GLY A 116 -17.18 5.64 10.60
N MET A 117 -16.41 6.52 9.97
CA MET A 117 -16.02 7.81 10.55
C MET A 117 -17.23 8.73 10.75
N HIS A 118 -17.34 9.37 11.92
CA HIS A 118 -18.32 10.43 12.17
C HIS A 118 -18.03 11.66 11.31
N MET A 119 -18.75 11.78 10.18
CA MET A 119 -18.51 12.81 9.18
C MET A 119 -18.85 14.23 9.66
N ASP A 120 -19.82 14.37 10.56
CA ASP A 120 -20.14 15.64 11.21
C ASP A 120 -19.00 16.15 12.10
N LEU A 121 -18.31 15.25 12.80
CA LEU A 121 -17.10 15.59 13.57
C LEU A 121 -15.91 15.88 12.66
N LEU A 122 -15.79 15.18 11.53
CA LEU A 122 -14.77 15.47 10.52
C LEU A 122 -14.96 16.88 9.94
N GLU A 123 -16.17 17.25 9.53
CA GLU A 123 -16.47 18.58 8.96
C GLU A 123 -16.22 19.72 9.95
N ALA A 124 -16.35 19.45 11.26
CA ALA A 124 -16.11 20.42 12.32
C ALA A 124 -14.64 20.54 12.77
N THR A 125 -13.73 19.73 12.20
CA THR A 125 -12.29 19.70 12.51
C THR A 125 -11.51 20.66 11.62
#